data_AF-W9JEF0-F1
#
_entry.id   AF-W9JEF0-F1
#
_cell.length_a   1.000
_cell.length_b   1.000
_cell.length_c   1.000
_cell.angle_alpha   90.00
_cell.angle_beta   90.00
_cell.angle_gamma   90.00
#
_symmetry.space_group_name_H-M   'P 1'
#
loop_
_entity.id
_entity.type
_entity.pdbx_description
1 polymer ?
#
loop_
_entity_poly.entity_id
_entity_poly.type
_entity_poly.pdbx_seq_one_letter_code
_entity_poly.pdbx_strand_id
1 'polypeptide(L)'
;MLKTLQEQDQPLRLEHFHRHWHLSRPGSAQLLLEPRQHIDRADNNSAKPQSSIRREPIAETSTIALLPATTKGLAAIESSVEAVAVTPVLRYDDPRAIYQRYTAAREDWYKAQPPGSTKTDQRYRKAMGLPLQYSKADYDWCLDWKHMTRCCETPTGSREWTKEEMMAYLDWDKSENDRLDVKVADEIVVAPFSSRRGPGEIWRACEEDSKEQQALYSAL
;
A
#
# COMPACT_ATOMS: atom_id res chain seq x y z
N MET A 1 -5.93 -22.25 45.66
CA MET A 1 -5.78 -20.84 46.07
C MET A 1 -6.11 -19.86 44.96
N LEU A 2 -5.46 -19.87 43.78
CA LEU A 2 -5.86 -18.90 42.72
C LEU A 2 -7.27 -19.15 42.15
N LYS A 3 -7.67 -20.41 41.90
CA LYS A 3 -9.03 -20.74 41.41
C LYS A 3 -10.15 -20.21 42.31
N THR A 4 -10.00 -20.35 43.63
CA THR A 4 -10.99 -19.92 44.64
C THR A 4 -11.13 -18.40 44.76
N LEU A 5 -10.14 -17.61 44.32
CA LEU A 5 -10.24 -16.14 44.28
C LEU A 5 -10.96 -15.66 43.02
N GLN A 6 -10.76 -16.37 41.90
CA GLN A 6 -11.44 -16.11 40.64
C GLN A 6 -12.94 -16.46 40.71
N GLU A 7 -13.31 -17.47 41.49
CA GLU A 7 -14.71 -17.83 41.79
C GLU A 7 -15.43 -16.82 42.71
N GLN A 8 -14.69 -15.91 43.37
CA GLN A 8 -15.22 -14.93 44.33
C GLN A 8 -15.25 -13.48 43.78
N ASP A 9 -14.91 -13.32 42.49
CA ASP A 9 -14.82 -12.04 41.77
C ASP A 9 -14.03 -10.95 42.52
N GLN A 10 -12.99 -11.37 43.26
CA GLN A 10 -12.12 -10.47 44.01
C GLN A 10 -10.88 -10.07 43.18
N PRO A 11 -10.47 -8.79 43.21
CA PRO A 11 -9.30 -8.33 42.46
C PRO A 11 -8.02 -9.02 42.97
N LEU A 12 -7.26 -9.61 42.05
CA LEU A 12 -6.00 -10.27 42.38
C LEU A 12 -4.94 -9.25 42.81
N ARG A 13 -4.56 -9.32 44.09
CA ARG A 13 -3.46 -8.52 44.65
C ARG A 13 -2.11 -9.20 44.42
N LEU A 14 -1.03 -8.41 44.45
CA LEU A 14 0.33 -8.89 44.21
C LEU A 14 0.76 -10.00 45.21
N GLU A 15 0.23 -9.96 46.43
CA GLU A 15 0.42 -10.96 47.50
C GLU A 15 -0.12 -12.37 47.15
N HIS A 16 -1.03 -12.50 46.18
CA HIS A 16 -1.54 -13.80 45.70
C HIS A 16 -0.56 -14.53 44.75
N PHE A 17 0.48 -13.84 44.27
CA PHE A 17 1.47 -14.38 43.34
C PHE A 17 2.71 -14.86 44.09
N HIS A 18 3.40 -15.87 43.54
CA HIS A 18 4.61 -16.41 44.16
C HIS A 18 5.69 -15.33 44.22
N ARG A 19 6.38 -15.24 45.37
CA ARG A 19 7.40 -14.22 45.70
C ARG A 19 8.51 -13.96 44.66
N HIS A 20 8.72 -14.85 43.68
CA HIS A 20 9.67 -14.61 42.57
C HIS A 20 9.11 -13.67 41.48
N TRP A 21 7.80 -13.40 41.47
CA TRP A 21 7.15 -12.39 40.63
C TRP A 21 7.09 -11.00 41.30
N HIS A 22 7.54 -10.87 42.56
CA HIS A 22 7.56 -9.60 43.28
C HIS A 22 8.76 -8.75 42.84
N LEU A 23 8.67 -8.21 41.62
CA LEU A 23 9.64 -7.29 41.04
C LEU A 23 9.63 -5.93 41.77
N SER A 24 10.32 -5.88 42.91
CA SER A 24 10.60 -4.63 43.62
C SER A 24 11.79 -3.92 43.00
N ARG A 25 11.60 -2.71 42.46
CA ARG A 25 12.72 -1.82 42.11
C ARG A 25 13.19 -1.11 43.38
N PRO A 26 14.46 -1.25 43.81
CA PRO A 26 14.99 -0.41 44.87
C PRO A 26 15.17 1.03 44.34
N GLY A 27 14.46 1.97 44.95
CA GLY A 27 14.51 3.40 44.60
C GLY A 27 13.12 4.00 44.38
N SER A 28 13.02 5.32 44.51
CA SER A 28 11.80 6.09 44.27
C SER A 28 11.30 5.86 42.84
N ALA A 29 9.98 5.66 42.67
CA ALA A 29 9.37 5.56 41.36
C ALA A 29 9.62 6.87 40.58
N GLN A 30 10.47 6.82 39.56
CA GLN A 30 10.65 7.94 38.64
C GLN A 30 9.36 8.06 37.83
N LEU A 31 8.61 9.15 38.08
CA LEU A 31 7.55 9.57 37.19
C LEU A 31 8.20 9.83 35.82
N LEU A 32 7.82 9.03 34.83
CA LEU A 32 8.27 9.21 33.46
C LEU A 32 7.64 10.49 32.92
N LEU A 33 8.35 11.61 33.03
CA LEU A 33 7.94 12.84 32.36
C LEU A 33 7.78 12.54 30.87
N GLU A 34 6.59 12.82 30.34
CA GLU A 34 6.29 12.64 28.92
C GLU A 34 7.31 13.40 28.08
N PRO A 35 7.88 12.80 27.01
CA PRO A 35 8.78 13.50 26.13
C PRO A 35 8.12 14.75 25.55
N ARG A 36 8.72 15.92 25.78
CA ARG A 36 8.23 17.18 25.22
C ARG A 36 8.16 17.05 23.71
N GLN A 37 6.97 17.24 23.15
CA GLN A 37 6.78 17.33 21.70
C GLN A 37 7.63 18.49 21.17
N HIS A 38 8.61 18.18 20.32
CA HIS A 38 9.27 19.15 19.48
C HIS A 38 9.35 18.58 18.07
N ILE A 39 8.34 18.92 17.27
CA ILE A 39 8.41 18.76 15.83
C ILE A 39 9.39 19.83 15.34
N ASP A 40 10.45 19.42 14.66
CA ASP A 40 11.02 20.24 13.60
C ASP A 40 11.60 19.36 12.50
N ARG A 41 11.21 19.68 11.27
CA ARG A 41 11.62 18.98 10.05
C ARG A 41 12.92 19.61 9.56
N ALA A 42 14.05 18.93 9.79
CA ALA A 42 15.36 19.38 9.32
C ALA A 42 16.05 18.29 8.47
N ASP A 43 16.39 18.66 7.24
CA ASP A 43 17.07 17.81 6.27
C ASP A 43 18.40 17.26 6.82
N ASN A 44 18.67 15.97 6.60
CA ASN A 44 19.96 15.38 6.93
C ASN A 44 20.39 14.30 5.93
N ASN A 45 21.19 14.72 4.96
CA ASN A 45 22.20 13.85 4.36
C ASN A 45 23.24 13.50 5.45
N SER A 46 23.20 12.30 6.02
CA SER A 46 24.40 11.73 6.65
C SER A 46 24.30 10.21 6.81
N ALA A 47 25.45 9.54 6.69
CA ALA A 47 25.58 8.09 6.74
C ALA A 47 25.25 7.53 8.13
N LYS A 48 24.67 6.32 8.17
CA LYS A 48 24.57 5.49 9.39
C LYS A 48 25.38 4.20 9.23
N PRO A 49 26.03 3.71 10.30
CA PRO A 49 26.94 2.58 10.25
C PRO A 49 26.21 1.23 10.15
N GLN A 50 26.90 0.20 9.65
CA GLN A 50 26.40 -1.17 9.63
C GLN A 50 26.36 -1.77 11.04
N SER A 51 25.30 -2.53 11.33
CA SER A 51 25.29 -3.54 12.40
C SER A 51 25.08 -4.94 11.79
N SER A 52 25.92 -5.88 12.20
CA SER A 52 25.99 -7.23 11.64
C SER A 52 24.98 -8.17 12.29
N ILE A 53 24.15 -8.84 11.46
CA ILE A 53 23.52 -10.11 11.81
C ILE A 53 23.78 -11.09 10.66
N ARG A 54 24.89 -11.81 10.77
CA ARG A 54 25.31 -12.88 9.85
C ARG A 54 24.50 -14.16 10.15
N ARG A 55 23.84 -14.72 9.14
CA ARG A 55 23.35 -16.10 9.12
C ARG A 55 23.90 -16.77 7.87
N GLU A 56 24.59 -17.90 8.05
CA GLU A 56 25.23 -18.63 6.96
C GLU A 56 24.21 -19.35 6.06
N PRO A 57 24.48 -19.47 4.75
CA PRO A 57 23.67 -20.29 3.84
C PRO A 57 24.08 -21.77 3.91
N ILE A 58 23.10 -22.66 3.83
CA ILE A 58 23.32 -24.07 3.48
C ILE A 58 23.19 -24.17 1.95
N ALA A 59 24.19 -24.77 1.31
CA ALA A 59 24.23 -24.97 -0.14
C ALA A 59 23.90 -26.44 -0.46
N GLU A 60 23.00 -26.66 -1.41
CA GLU A 60 22.81 -27.97 -2.06
C GLU A 60 22.80 -27.82 -3.59
N THR A 61 23.26 -28.89 -4.26
CA THR A 61 24.05 -28.82 -5.48
C THR A 61 23.25 -28.82 -6.78
N SER A 62 23.62 -27.96 -7.73
CA SER A 62 23.12 -27.98 -9.11
C SER A 62 23.44 -29.29 -9.84
N THR A 63 22.47 -29.85 -10.55
CA THR A 63 22.73 -30.78 -11.67
C THR A 63 22.14 -30.19 -12.95
N ILE A 64 23.01 -29.92 -13.92
CA ILE A 64 22.64 -29.49 -15.27
C ILE A 64 22.70 -30.72 -16.19
N ALA A 65 21.69 -30.90 -17.04
CA ALA A 65 21.77 -31.79 -18.20
C ALA A 65 21.29 -31.03 -19.45
N LEU A 66 22.04 -31.14 -20.55
CA LEU A 66 21.79 -30.43 -21.80
C LEU A 66 21.21 -31.36 -22.89
N LEU A 67 20.55 -30.76 -23.87
CA LEU A 67 19.73 -31.36 -24.95
C LEU A 67 20.55 -32.16 -26.00
N PRO A 68 19.89 -33.01 -26.82
CA PRO A 68 19.54 -32.65 -28.22
C PRO A 68 18.21 -33.27 -28.74
N ALA A 69 17.64 -32.97 -29.93
CA ALA A 69 17.68 -31.79 -30.82
C ALA A 69 16.63 -31.92 -31.99
N THR A 70 16.22 -30.78 -32.58
CA THR A 70 15.74 -30.54 -33.97
C THR A 70 14.73 -31.49 -34.67
N THR A 71 13.56 -30.94 -35.07
CA THR A 71 12.95 -31.18 -36.40
C THR A 71 11.98 -30.07 -36.85
N LYS A 72 11.90 -29.84 -38.17
CA LYS A 72 11.01 -28.85 -38.84
C LYS A 72 9.61 -29.44 -39.06
N GLY A 73 8.57 -28.58 -39.13
CA GLY A 73 7.28 -28.97 -39.72
C GLY A 73 6.22 -27.87 -39.69
N LEU A 74 5.71 -27.47 -40.87
CA LEU A 74 4.58 -26.55 -41.02
C LEU A 74 3.28 -27.13 -40.45
N ALA A 75 2.40 -26.28 -39.90
CA ALA A 75 1.05 -26.05 -40.41
C ALA A 75 0.32 -24.98 -39.58
N ALA A 76 -0.51 -24.16 -40.25
CA ALA A 76 -1.41 -23.24 -39.57
C ALA A 76 -2.64 -23.96 -39.04
N ILE A 77 -3.11 -23.56 -37.85
CA ILE A 77 -4.52 -23.64 -37.48
C ILE A 77 -4.87 -22.33 -36.78
N GLU A 78 -5.58 -21.44 -37.48
CA GLU A 78 -6.32 -20.38 -36.80
C GLU A 78 -7.40 -21.05 -35.96
N SER A 79 -7.35 -20.87 -34.64
CA SER A 79 -8.48 -21.17 -33.76
C SER A 79 -8.77 -19.92 -32.95
N SER A 80 -9.68 -19.11 -33.51
CA SER A 80 -10.32 -18.00 -32.80
C SER A 80 -11.18 -18.59 -31.69
N VAL A 81 -10.56 -18.82 -30.53
CA VAL A 81 -11.31 -19.00 -29.29
C VAL A 81 -11.53 -17.60 -28.73
N GLU A 82 -12.78 -17.15 -28.73
CA GLU A 82 -13.17 -15.94 -28.00
C GLU A 82 -12.81 -16.16 -26.53
N ALA A 83 -11.69 -15.57 -26.11
CA ALA A 83 -11.41 -15.37 -24.72
C ALA A 83 -12.46 -14.38 -24.20
N VAL A 84 -13.59 -14.91 -23.72
CA VAL A 84 -14.47 -14.21 -22.81
C VAL A 84 -13.62 -13.87 -21.60
N ALA A 85 -13.00 -12.70 -21.66
CA ALA A 85 -12.15 -12.19 -20.61
C ALA A 85 -13.07 -11.90 -19.43
N VAL A 86 -13.18 -12.87 -18.54
CA VAL A 86 -13.62 -12.64 -17.16
C VAL A 86 -12.50 -11.80 -16.54
N THR A 87 -12.51 -10.50 -16.84
CA THR A 87 -11.70 -9.53 -16.14
C THR A 87 -12.12 -9.62 -14.68
N PRO A 88 -11.24 -10.06 -13.77
CA PRO A 88 -11.58 -10.08 -12.36
C PRO A 88 -11.97 -8.66 -11.97
N VAL A 89 -13.06 -8.50 -11.20
CA VAL A 89 -13.45 -7.20 -10.67
C VAL A 89 -12.36 -6.76 -9.70
N LEU A 90 -11.44 -5.94 -10.20
CA LEU A 90 -10.36 -5.39 -9.41
C LEU A 90 -10.93 -4.42 -8.38
N ARG A 91 -10.28 -4.36 -7.22
CA ARG A 91 -10.61 -3.34 -6.22
C ARG A 91 -10.22 -1.96 -6.75
N TYR A 92 -10.87 -0.92 -6.26
CA TYR A 92 -10.60 0.46 -6.68
C TYR A 92 -9.14 0.90 -6.40
N ASP A 93 -8.57 0.38 -5.32
CA ASP A 93 -7.19 0.60 -4.86
C ASP A 93 -6.17 -0.36 -5.51
N ASP A 94 -6.59 -1.28 -6.38
CA ASP A 94 -5.68 -2.12 -7.14
C ASP A 94 -4.86 -1.27 -8.14
N PRO A 95 -3.52 -1.36 -8.16
CA PRO A 95 -2.66 -0.56 -9.05
C PRO A 95 -3.00 -0.70 -10.55
N ARG A 96 -3.58 -1.83 -10.97
CA ARG A 96 -4.02 -2.06 -12.35
C ARG A 96 -5.34 -1.36 -12.64
N ALA A 97 -6.27 -1.38 -11.70
CA ALA A 97 -7.52 -0.63 -11.83
C ALA A 97 -7.21 0.87 -11.90
N ILE A 98 -6.29 1.35 -11.07
CA ILE A 98 -5.76 2.72 -11.11
C ILE A 98 -5.16 3.04 -12.50
N TYR A 99 -4.27 2.19 -13.03
CA TYR A 99 -3.65 2.41 -14.33
C TYR A 99 -4.64 2.31 -15.52
N GLN A 100 -5.65 1.43 -15.44
CA GLN A 100 -6.73 1.35 -16.42
C GLN A 100 -7.51 2.66 -16.47
N ARG A 101 -7.88 3.23 -15.32
CA ARG A 101 -8.56 4.52 -15.22
C ARG A 101 -7.70 5.68 -15.72
N TYR A 102 -6.40 5.70 -15.38
CA TYR A 102 -5.44 6.67 -15.92
C TYR A 102 -5.39 6.62 -17.46
N THR A 103 -5.31 5.41 -18.01
CA THR A 103 -5.27 5.19 -19.47
C THR A 103 -6.57 5.67 -20.13
N ALA A 104 -7.73 5.31 -19.59
CA ALA A 104 -9.03 5.76 -20.11
C ALA A 104 -9.15 7.29 -20.14
N ALA A 105 -8.86 7.96 -19.01
CA ALA A 105 -8.90 9.42 -18.90
C ALA A 105 -7.91 10.10 -19.87
N ARG A 106 -6.72 9.55 -20.07
CA ARG A 106 -5.75 10.04 -21.05
C ARG A 106 -6.23 9.85 -22.49
N GLU A 107 -6.81 8.71 -22.82
CA GLU A 107 -7.36 8.45 -24.16
C GLU A 107 -8.57 9.36 -24.46
N ASP A 108 -9.40 9.67 -23.47
CA ASP A 108 -10.49 10.64 -23.65
C ASP A 108 -9.98 12.07 -23.81
N TRP A 109 -8.95 12.47 -23.04
CA TRP A 109 -8.24 13.73 -23.26
C TRP A 109 -7.61 13.79 -24.67
N TYR A 110 -7.06 12.67 -25.17
CA TYR A 110 -6.55 12.54 -26.54
C TYR A 110 -7.65 12.61 -27.60
N LYS A 111 -8.85 12.06 -27.37
CA LYS A 111 -9.99 12.18 -28.29
C LYS A 111 -10.50 13.62 -28.37
N ALA A 112 -10.48 14.34 -27.25
CA ALA A 112 -10.88 15.75 -27.17
C ALA A 112 -9.87 16.74 -27.81
N GLN A 113 -8.67 16.31 -28.18
CA GLN A 113 -7.68 17.20 -28.79
C GLN A 113 -8.04 17.60 -30.24
N PRO A 114 -7.79 18.85 -30.65
CA PRO A 114 -7.94 19.28 -32.04
C PRO A 114 -7.12 18.43 -33.03
N PRO A 115 -7.60 18.23 -34.27
CA PRO A 115 -6.82 17.59 -35.32
C PRO A 115 -5.45 18.26 -35.51
N GLY A 116 -4.39 17.45 -35.60
CA GLY A 116 -3.01 17.94 -35.71
C GLY A 116 -2.32 18.28 -34.39
N SER A 117 -3.02 18.25 -33.24
CA SER A 117 -2.35 18.35 -31.93
C SER A 117 -1.49 17.11 -31.67
N THR A 118 -0.24 17.29 -31.24
CA THR A 118 0.58 16.15 -30.82
C THR A 118 0.08 15.59 -29.49
N LYS A 119 -0.29 14.30 -29.51
CA LYS A 119 -0.80 13.53 -28.39
C LYS A 119 0.37 12.86 -27.69
N THR A 120 0.77 13.39 -26.54
CA THR A 120 1.86 12.82 -25.73
C THR A 120 1.48 12.84 -24.27
N ASP A 121 1.96 11.85 -23.52
CA ASP A 121 1.66 11.71 -22.10
C ASP A 121 2.13 12.95 -21.30
N GLN A 122 3.31 13.49 -21.62
CA GLN A 122 3.80 14.74 -21.03
C GLN A 122 2.85 15.94 -21.22
N ARG A 123 2.08 16.00 -22.32
CA ARG A 123 1.09 17.07 -22.54
C ARG A 123 -0.18 16.81 -21.74
N TYR A 124 -0.65 15.57 -21.68
CA TYR A 124 -1.75 15.17 -20.80
C TYR A 124 -1.43 15.52 -19.34
N ARG A 125 -0.27 15.09 -18.83
CA ARG A 125 0.18 15.37 -17.46
C ARG A 125 0.25 16.87 -17.17
N LYS A 126 0.81 17.67 -18.09
CA LYS A 126 0.79 19.15 -17.98
C LYS A 126 -0.62 19.74 -17.96
N ALA A 127 -1.54 19.24 -18.78
CA ALA A 127 -2.92 19.72 -18.83
C ALA A 127 -3.70 19.40 -17.55
N MET A 128 -3.42 18.25 -16.94
CA MET A 128 -4.02 17.79 -15.67
C MET A 128 -3.28 18.30 -14.41
N GLY A 129 -2.23 19.11 -14.56
CA GLY A 129 -1.42 19.60 -13.44
C GLY A 129 -0.52 18.56 -12.76
N LEU A 130 -0.38 17.37 -13.34
CA LEU A 130 0.35 16.24 -12.76
C LEU A 130 1.88 16.39 -12.89
N PRO A 131 2.67 15.89 -11.92
CA PRO A 131 4.13 15.89 -12.01
C PRO A 131 4.63 15.16 -13.26
N LEU A 132 5.56 15.74 -14.02
CA LEU A 132 6.12 15.09 -15.23
C LEU A 132 6.96 13.84 -14.93
N GLN A 133 7.49 13.75 -13.71
CA GLN A 133 8.26 12.62 -13.19
C GLN A 133 8.25 12.69 -11.66
N TYR A 134 8.37 11.54 -11.03
CA TYR A 134 8.59 11.42 -9.59
C TYR A 134 10.08 11.20 -9.27
N SER A 135 10.45 11.37 -8.00
CA SER A 135 11.81 11.10 -7.53
C SER A 135 12.07 9.59 -7.47
N LYS A 136 13.35 9.19 -7.39
CA LYS A 136 13.68 7.78 -7.17
C LYS A 136 13.07 7.25 -5.85
N ALA A 137 13.01 8.06 -4.80
CA ALA A 137 12.46 7.65 -3.52
C ALA A 137 10.96 7.33 -3.61
N ASP A 138 10.18 8.09 -4.39
CA ASP A 138 8.75 7.81 -4.62
C ASP A 138 8.55 6.47 -5.37
N TYR A 139 9.39 6.20 -6.37
CA TYR A 139 9.36 4.94 -7.12
C TYR A 139 9.83 3.74 -6.28
N ASP A 140 10.85 3.91 -5.45
CA ASP A 140 11.32 2.86 -4.53
C ASP A 140 10.24 2.60 -3.44
N TRP A 141 9.49 3.63 -3.02
CA TRP A 141 8.39 3.54 -2.04
C TRP A 141 7.16 2.82 -2.60
N CYS A 142 6.71 3.12 -3.83
CA CYS A 142 5.52 2.46 -4.39
C CYS A 142 5.73 0.97 -4.68
N LEU A 143 6.99 0.50 -4.78
CA LEU A 143 7.36 -0.92 -4.92
C LEU A 143 7.50 -1.66 -3.58
N ASP A 144 7.33 -0.97 -2.44
CA ASP A 144 7.34 -1.63 -1.13
C ASP A 144 6.12 -2.56 -0.98
N TRP A 145 6.21 -3.53 -0.07
CA TRP A 145 5.24 -4.63 0.08
C TRP A 145 3.83 -4.19 0.48
N LYS A 146 3.64 -2.92 0.87
CA LYS A 146 2.35 -2.33 1.27
C LYS A 146 1.58 -1.66 0.13
N HIS A 147 2.22 -1.42 -1.01
CA HIS A 147 1.70 -0.57 -2.08
C HIS A 147 1.49 -1.40 -3.36
N MET A 148 2.17 -1.09 -4.46
CA MET A 148 2.05 -1.87 -5.70
C MET A 148 2.72 -3.26 -5.61
N THR A 149 3.49 -3.51 -4.55
CA THR A 149 4.45 -4.60 -4.42
C THR A 149 5.54 -4.55 -5.50
N ARG A 150 6.51 -5.48 -5.44
CA ARG A 150 7.62 -5.53 -6.40
C ARG A 150 7.20 -5.86 -7.83
N CYS A 151 6.06 -6.51 -8.03
CA CYS A 151 5.67 -7.03 -9.34
C CYS A 151 4.15 -7.18 -9.51
N CYS A 152 3.73 -7.09 -10.76
CA CYS A 152 2.36 -7.15 -11.21
C CYS A 152 1.95 -8.63 -11.42
N GLU A 153 1.31 -9.25 -10.44
CA GLU A 153 0.92 -10.68 -10.44
C GLU A 153 -0.32 -10.98 -11.30
N THR A 154 -0.16 -11.33 -12.59
CA THR A 154 -1.29 -11.70 -13.47
C THR A 154 -1.60 -13.20 -13.34
N PRO A 155 -2.82 -13.67 -13.69
CA PRO A 155 -3.10 -15.10 -13.77
C PRO A 155 -2.16 -15.88 -14.70
N THR A 156 -1.53 -15.19 -15.66
CA THR A 156 -0.58 -15.74 -16.64
C THR A 156 0.88 -15.72 -16.13
N GLY A 157 1.18 -15.00 -15.06
CA GLY A 157 2.53 -14.84 -14.51
C GLY A 157 2.80 -13.47 -13.90
N SER A 158 3.99 -13.30 -13.33
CA SER A 158 4.43 -12.05 -12.71
C SER A 158 5.32 -11.23 -13.65
N ARG A 159 5.15 -9.91 -13.66
CA ARG A 159 6.01 -8.97 -14.42
C ARG A 159 6.40 -7.75 -13.60
N GLU A 160 7.47 -7.06 -14.00
CA GLU A 160 7.81 -5.76 -13.42
C GLU A 160 6.75 -4.70 -13.75
N TRP A 161 6.62 -3.71 -12.87
CA TRP A 161 5.82 -2.52 -13.09
C TRP A 161 6.53 -1.57 -14.05
N THR A 162 5.80 -1.02 -15.01
CA THR A 162 6.33 0.05 -15.86
C THR A 162 6.34 1.37 -15.09
N LYS A 163 7.25 2.29 -15.45
CA LYS A 163 7.29 3.64 -14.83
C LYS A 163 5.96 4.39 -14.96
N GLU A 164 5.22 4.16 -16.04
CA GLU A 164 3.92 4.80 -16.27
C GLU A 164 2.87 4.31 -15.27
N GLU A 165 2.80 3.00 -15.02
CA GLU A 165 1.94 2.41 -13.98
C GLU A 165 2.32 2.94 -12.59
N MET A 166 3.62 3.07 -12.31
CA MET A 166 4.12 3.62 -11.04
C MET A 166 3.73 5.09 -10.88
N MET A 167 3.85 5.91 -11.93
CA MET A 167 3.38 7.30 -11.91
C MET A 167 1.86 7.39 -11.73
N ALA A 168 1.08 6.56 -12.42
CA ALA A 168 -0.38 6.54 -12.29
C ALA A 168 -0.82 6.16 -10.87
N TYR A 169 -0.14 5.20 -10.22
CA TYR A 169 -0.35 4.89 -8.81
C TYR A 169 0.00 6.07 -7.91
N LEU A 170 1.16 6.71 -8.10
CA LEU A 170 1.61 7.85 -7.30
C LEU A 170 0.77 9.12 -7.51
N ASP A 171 0.14 9.29 -8.68
CA ASP A 171 -0.84 10.35 -8.93
C ASP A 171 -2.12 10.10 -8.14
N TRP A 172 -2.63 8.86 -8.19
CA TRP A 172 -3.83 8.46 -7.46
C TRP A 172 -3.63 8.54 -5.95
N ASP A 173 -2.54 7.97 -5.42
CA ASP A 173 -2.20 7.94 -4.00
C ASP A 173 -2.14 9.35 -3.39
N LYS A 174 -1.52 10.30 -4.10
CA LYS A 174 -1.51 11.71 -3.70
C LYS A 174 -2.90 12.34 -3.73
N SER A 175 -3.67 12.12 -4.81
CA SER A 175 -5.03 12.66 -4.91
C SER A 175 -5.99 12.09 -3.85
N GLU A 176 -5.78 10.83 -3.45
CA GLU A 176 -6.56 10.15 -2.42
C GLU A 176 -6.15 10.63 -1.02
N ASN A 177 -4.85 10.85 -0.77
CA ASN A 177 -4.40 11.50 0.46
C ASN A 177 -4.97 12.92 0.58
N ASP A 178 -4.91 13.74 -0.49
CA ASP A 178 -5.50 15.08 -0.51
C ASP A 178 -7.02 15.04 -0.25
N ARG A 179 -7.75 14.04 -0.80
CA ARG A 179 -9.17 13.81 -0.51
C ARG A 179 -9.41 13.50 0.97
N LEU A 180 -8.59 12.64 1.56
CA LEU A 180 -8.68 12.29 2.97
C LEU A 180 -8.34 13.48 3.89
N ASP A 181 -7.32 14.27 3.55
CA ASP A 181 -6.95 15.48 4.30
C ASP A 181 -8.09 16.52 4.26
N VAL A 182 -8.78 16.70 3.12
CA VAL A 182 -9.98 17.54 3.03
C VAL A 182 -11.13 16.96 3.88
N LYS A 183 -11.39 15.65 3.80
CA LYS A 183 -12.43 14.98 4.60
C LYS A 183 -12.18 15.13 6.10
N VAL A 184 -10.92 15.01 6.53
CA VAL A 184 -10.50 15.21 7.93
C VAL A 184 -10.59 16.67 8.34
N ALA A 185 -10.25 17.62 7.47
CA ALA A 185 -10.40 19.05 7.75
C ALA A 185 -11.88 19.45 7.94
N ASP A 186 -12.77 18.98 7.06
CA ASP A 186 -14.22 19.18 7.19
C ASP A 186 -14.77 18.52 8.47
N GLU A 187 -14.29 17.32 8.82
CA GLU A 187 -14.65 16.65 10.07
C GLU A 187 -14.20 17.42 11.32
N ILE A 188 -13.02 18.08 11.28
CA ILE A 188 -12.52 18.92 12.37
C ILE A 188 -13.32 20.23 12.49
N VAL A 189 -13.71 20.84 11.37
CA VAL A 189 -14.31 22.19 11.35
C VAL A 189 -15.84 22.17 11.42
N VAL A 190 -16.50 21.29 10.66
CA VAL A 190 -17.96 21.28 10.46
C VAL A 190 -18.65 20.32 11.43
N ALA A 191 -18.05 19.16 11.70
CA ALA A 191 -18.59 18.12 12.58
C ALA A 191 -17.64 17.75 13.73
N PRO A 192 -17.11 18.75 14.49
CA PRO A 192 -16.11 18.51 15.53
C PRO A 192 -16.58 17.45 16.53
N PHE A 193 -15.72 16.45 16.76
CA PHE A 193 -15.99 15.28 17.57
C PHE A 193 -16.56 15.63 18.96
N SER A 194 -17.80 15.23 19.23
CA SER A 194 -18.43 15.39 20.55
C SER A 194 -17.83 14.46 21.62
N SER A 195 -17.11 13.41 21.21
CA SER A 195 -16.41 12.44 22.07
C SER A 195 -15.30 11.72 21.29
N ARG A 196 -14.43 10.96 21.99
CA ARG A 196 -13.42 10.12 21.31
C ARG A 196 -14.11 8.98 20.56
N ARG A 197 -13.93 8.89 19.23
CA ARG A 197 -14.37 7.73 18.45
C ARG A 197 -13.69 6.45 18.93
N GLY A 198 -14.45 5.39 19.05
CA GLY A 198 -13.91 4.05 19.30
C GLY A 198 -13.24 3.50 18.04
N PRO A 199 -12.21 2.63 18.15
CA PRO A 199 -11.58 2.03 16.96
C PRO A 199 -12.56 1.37 15.99
N GLY A 200 -13.62 0.73 16.51
CA GLY A 200 -14.66 0.10 15.66
C GLY A 200 -15.52 1.09 14.86
N GLU A 201 -15.66 2.34 15.29
CA GLU A 201 -16.34 3.38 14.52
C GLU A 201 -15.45 3.88 13.38
N ILE A 202 -14.15 4.04 13.65
CA ILE A 202 -13.14 4.40 12.65
C ILE A 202 -13.09 3.32 11.56
N TRP A 203 -12.98 2.04 11.94
CA TRP A 203 -12.99 0.94 10.97
C TRP A 203 -14.27 0.90 10.12
N ARG A 204 -15.45 1.12 10.72
CA ARG A 204 -16.71 1.15 9.97
C ARG A 204 -16.76 2.31 8.98
N ALA A 205 -16.31 3.50 9.37
CA ALA A 205 -16.24 4.67 8.49
C ALA A 205 -15.25 4.46 7.33
N CYS A 206 -14.12 3.81 7.58
CA CYS A 206 -13.19 3.41 6.52
C CYS A 206 -13.80 2.35 5.58
N GLU A 207 -14.49 1.34 6.11
CA GLU A 207 -15.17 0.34 5.28
C GLU A 207 -16.28 0.92 4.40
N GLU A 208 -17.03 1.90 4.92
CA GLU A 208 -18.08 2.60 4.20
C GLU A 208 -17.50 3.46 3.08
N ASP A 209 -16.47 4.27 3.39
CA ASP A 209 -15.73 5.06 2.40
C ASP A 209 -15.11 4.17 1.30
N SER A 210 -14.49 3.04 1.64
CA SER A 210 -13.99 2.08 0.65
C SER A 210 -15.10 1.46 -0.22
N LYS A 211 -16.32 1.25 0.31
CA LYS A 211 -17.47 0.78 -0.49
C LYS A 211 -17.98 1.87 -1.42
N GLU A 212 -18.02 3.13 -0.96
CA GLU A 212 -18.37 4.29 -1.78
C GLU A 212 -17.37 4.50 -2.92
N GLN A 213 -16.06 4.47 -2.63
CA GLN A 213 -15.01 4.56 -3.66
C GLN A 213 -15.10 3.39 -4.65
N GLN A 214 -15.30 2.15 -4.17
CA GLN A 214 -15.51 1.01 -5.05
C GLN A 214 -16.73 1.20 -5.96
N ALA A 215 -17.85 1.71 -5.43
CA ALA A 215 -19.05 1.96 -6.22
C ALA A 215 -18.82 3.03 -7.29
N LEU A 216 -18.24 4.18 -6.91
CA LEU A 216 -17.89 5.28 -7.82
C LEU A 216 -16.97 4.80 -8.96
N TYR A 217 -15.89 4.09 -8.64
CA TYR A 217 -14.94 3.60 -9.64
C TYR A 217 -15.43 2.38 -10.44
N SER A 218 -16.52 1.72 -10.02
CA SER A 218 -17.19 0.66 -10.78
C SER A 218 -18.27 1.17 -11.75
N ALA A 219 -18.63 2.45 -11.66
CA ALA A 219 -19.67 3.09 -12.48
C ALA A 219 -19.12 3.96 -13.61
N LEU A 220 -17.78 4.06 -13.73
CA LEU A 220 -17.03 4.78 -14.77
C LEU A 220 -16.64 3.83 -15.92
#